data_AF-A0A3D2UEQ8-F1
#
_entry.id   AF-A0A3D2UEQ8-F1
#
_cell.length_a   1.000
_cell.length_b   1.000
_cell.length_c   1.000
_cell.angle_alpha   90.00
_cell.angle_beta   90.00
_cell.angle_gamma   90.00
#
_symmetry.space_group_name_H-M   'P 1'
#
loop_
_entity.id
_entity.type
_entity.pdbx_description
1 polymer ?
#
loop_
_entity_poly.entity_id
_entity_poly.type
_entity_poly.pdbx_seq_one_letter_code
_entity_poly.pdbx_strand_id
1 'polypeptide(L)'
;MTRRGHVVKIGCISAALTLVVCGGEAFGPVDPGNDPNFTIVAHTDEGFGPTNRKVEVFGLPIYAYPEVEDVKLLHAANIMAQYLDNDEDGIADNPEVLDALKSENAALYMWKRESQQGSLEAQDLGADESLPQWHASGQSGRFDAALEEVWHVITYSGFATAYPDVFGEEIGTSLANAMDIARGGRFLSVPSSYPEEAWYSYDDRTCDYNCMATEYI
;
A
#
# COMPACT_ATOMS: atom_id res chain seq x y z
N MET A 1 32.36 45.60 -62.99
CA MET A 1 30.90 45.69 -63.25
C MET A 1 30.22 44.50 -62.60
N THR A 2 29.42 44.82 -61.59
CA THR A 2 28.82 43.94 -60.58
C THR A 2 27.66 43.14 -61.16
N ARG A 3 27.69 41.80 -61.06
CA ARG A 3 26.48 40.97 -61.12
C ARG A 3 26.31 40.26 -59.78
N ARG A 4 25.31 40.69 -59.02
CA ARG A 4 24.80 40.03 -57.81
C ARG A 4 24.09 38.74 -58.22
N GLY A 5 24.65 37.58 -57.83
CA GLY A 5 23.92 36.31 -57.83
C GLY A 5 23.14 36.18 -56.52
N HIS A 6 21.83 36.01 -56.62
CA HIS A 6 20.96 35.73 -55.48
C HIS A 6 21.16 34.29 -55.02
N VAL A 7 21.51 34.09 -53.75
CA VAL A 7 21.48 32.78 -53.09
C VAL A 7 20.07 32.59 -52.55
N VAL A 8 19.36 31.61 -53.08
CA VAL A 8 18.07 31.14 -52.54
C VAL A 8 18.36 30.34 -51.27
N LYS A 9 17.91 30.83 -50.12
CA LYS A 9 17.90 30.05 -48.88
C LYS A 9 16.79 28.99 -48.99
N ILE A 10 17.17 27.73 -49.16
CA ILE A 10 16.28 26.59 -48.96
C ILE A 10 16.08 26.46 -47.44
N GLY A 11 14.91 26.86 -46.97
CA GLY A 11 14.49 26.60 -45.59
C GLY A 11 14.13 25.13 -45.44
N CYS A 12 14.86 24.40 -44.58
CA CYS A 12 14.37 23.14 -44.05
C CYS A 12 13.13 23.44 -43.19
N ILE A 13 11.94 23.12 -43.70
CA ILE A 13 10.75 23.00 -42.88
C ILE A 13 10.82 21.61 -42.26
N SER A 14 11.51 21.51 -41.13
CA SER A 14 11.34 20.38 -40.22
C SER A 14 10.01 20.59 -39.51
N ALA A 15 8.93 20.05 -40.09
CA ALA A 15 7.67 19.91 -39.37
C ALA A 15 7.90 18.88 -38.26
N ALA A 16 8.19 19.35 -37.05
CA ALA A 16 8.09 18.54 -35.86
C ALA A 16 6.61 18.20 -35.70
N LEU A 17 6.24 17.00 -36.15
CA LEU A 17 4.94 16.43 -35.87
C LEU A 17 4.97 16.04 -34.39
N THR A 18 4.55 16.96 -33.52
CA THR A 18 4.26 16.64 -32.12
C THR A 18 3.06 15.70 -32.15
N LEU A 19 3.34 14.40 -32.09
CA LEU A 19 2.36 13.41 -31.67
C LEU A 19 1.98 13.77 -30.24
N VAL A 20 0.87 14.51 -30.11
CA VAL A 20 0.09 14.52 -28.88
C VAL A 20 -0.40 13.09 -28.73
N VAL A 21 0.35 12.29 -27.97
CA VAL A 21 -0.20 11.07 -27.41
C VAL A 21 -1.23 11.55 -26.40
N CYS A 22 -2.51 11.52 -26.78
CA CYS A 22 -3.59 11.55 -25.81
C CYS A 22 -3.45 10.25 -25.00
N GLY A 23 -2.67 10.32 -23.92
CA GLY A 23 -2.58 9.25 -22.94
C GLY A 23 -3.92 9.12 -22.26
N GLY A 24 -4.55 7.95 -22.44
CA GLY A 24 -5.67 7.41 -21.68
C GLY A 24 -6.87 8.33 -21.51
N GLU A 25 -8.05 7.89 -21.97
CA GLU A 25 -9.27 8.27 -21.25
C GLU A 25 -9.21 7.59 -19.87
N ALA A 26 -8.33 8.09 -19.01
CA ALA A 26 -8.22 7.70 -17.62
C ALA A 26 -9.51 8.19 -16.98
N PHE A 27 -10.27 7.22 -16.46
CA PHE A 27 -11.45 7.33 -15.59
C PHE A 27 -11.87 8.77 -15.29
N GLY A 28 -13.11 9.12 -15.63
CA GLY A 28 -13.67 10.48 -15.51
C GLY A 28 -13.36 11.19 -14.17
N PRO A 29 -13.68 12.49 -14.07
CA PRO A 29 -13.18 13.36 -13.00
C PRO A 29 -13.31 12.71 -11.60
N VAL A 30 -12.19 12.66 -10.87
CA VAL A 30 -12.11 12.14 -9.50
C VAL A 30 -12.65 13.20 -8.54
N ASP A 31 -13.57 12.79 -7.66
CA ASP A 31 -14.05 13.62 -6.56
C ASP A 31 -12.95 13.67 -5.48
N PRO A 32 -12.46 14.87 -5.09
CA PRO A 32 -11.48 14.99 -4.02
C PRO A 32 -11.98 14.54 -2.64
N GLY A 33 -13.30 14.38 -2.46
CA GLY A 33 -13.91 14.10 -1.17
C GLY A 33 -13.96 15.33 -0.26
N ASN A 34 -14.35 15.11 0.99
CA ASN A 34 -14.51 16.15 2.00
C ASN A 34 -13.92 15.77 3.38
N ASP A 35 -13.01 14.80 3.39
CA ASP A 35 -12.28 14.42 4.59
C ASP A 35 -11.40 15.60 5.06
N PRO A 36 -11.30 15.85 6.38
CA PRO A 36 -10.55 17.00 6.90
C PRO A 36 -9.03 16.85 6.77
N ASN A 37 -8.52 15.62 6.66
CA ASN A 37 -7.10 15.30 6.70
C ASN A 37 -6.56 14.99 5.30
N PHE A 38 -7.37 14.34 4.46
CA PHE A 38 -6.92 13.80 3.19
C PHE A 38 -7.74 14.28 1.99
N THR A 39 -7.07 14.42 0.85
CA THR A 39 -7.70 14.72 -0.45
C THR A 39 -7.44 13.56 -1.39
N ILE A 40 -8.49 13.07 -2.04
CA ILE A 40 -8.37 12.07 -3.08
C ILE A 40 -7.89 12.74 -4.38
N VAL A 41 -6.88 12.18 -5.02
CA VAL A 41 -6.33 12.73 -6.26
C VAL A 41 -6.27 11.67 -7.35
N ALA A 42 -6.50 12.08 -8.60
CA ALA A 42 -6.21 11.23 -9.75
C ALA A 42 -4.70 10.99 -9.87
N HIS A 43 -4.28 9.86 -10.42
CA HIS A 43 -2.87 9.54 -10.67
C HIS A 43 -2.67 8.86 -12.01
N THR A 44 -1.41 8.81 -12.44
CA THR A 44 -0.94 8.02 -13.60
C THR A 44 0.33 7.25 -13.26
N ASP A 45 0.52 6.94 -11.97
CA ASP A 45 1.72 6.29 -11.44
C ASP A 45 1.98 4.94 -12.12
N GLU A 46 3.23 4.69 -12.47
CA GLU A 46 3.67 3.45 -13.12
C GLU A 46 3.45 2.25 -12.19
N GLY A 47 3.06 1.11 -12.74
CA GLY A 47 2.74 -0.09 -11.95
C GLY A 47 1.29 -0.13 -11.43
N PHE A 48 0.63 1.02 -11.28
CA PHE A 48 -0.73 1.12 -10.69
C PHE A 48 -1.80 1.52 -11.72
N GLY A 49 -1.56 1.34 -13.02
CA GLY A 49 -2.50 1.74 -14.08
C GLY A 49 -3.95 1.24 -13.97
N PRO A 50 -4.24 0.07 -13.36
CA PRO A 50 -5.63 -0.37 -13.11
C PRO A 50 -6.40 0.45 -12.07
N THR A 51 -5.73 1.20 -11.19
CA THR A 51 -6.35 2.11 -10.23
C THR A 51 -6.49 3.51 -10.84
N ASN A 52 -7.45 4.30 -10.36
CA ASN A 52 -7.74 5.62 -10.95
C ASN A 52 -7.44 6.81 -10.05
N ARG A 53 -7.30 6.56 -8.74
CA ARG A 53 -7.09 7.59 -7.74
C ARG A 53 -6.32 7.04 -6.55
N LYS A 54 -5.74 7.96 -5.78
CA LYS A 54 -4.99 7.66 -4.57
C LYS A 54 -5.19 8.72 -3.50
N VAL A 55 -4.79 8.38 -2.29
CA VAL A 55 -4.51 9.30 -1.19
C VAL A 55 -3.05 9.11 -0.79
N GLU A 56 -2.35 10.17 -0.39
CA GLU A 56 -0.97 10.08 0.12
C GLU A 56 -0.93 10.35 1.62
N VAL A 57 -0.28 9.46 2.38
CA VAL A 57 -0.10 9.54 3.83
C VAL A 57 1.39 9.58 4.12
N PHE A 58 1.91 10.72 4.59
CA PHE A 58 3.36 10.92 4.82
C PHE A 58 4.28 10.60 3.62
N GLY A 59 3.74 10.62 2.39
CA GLY A 59 4.45 10.23 1.16
C GLY A 59 4.29 8.77 0.75
N LEU A 60 3.45 8.00 1.44
CA LEU A 60 3.06 6.63 1.11
C LEU A 60 1.71 6.65 0.37
N PRO A 61 1.62 6.13 -0.86
CA PRO A 61 0.38 6.13 -1.60
C PRO A 61 -0.53 4.97 -1.21
N ILE A 62 -1.83 5.26 -1.09
CA ILE A 62 -2.90 4.27 -1.04
C ILE A 62 -3.72 4.40 -2.31
N TYR A 63 -3.63 3.41 -3.19
CA TYR A 63 -4.32 3.39 -4.48
C TYR A 63 -5.70 2.75 -4.36
N ALA A 64 -6.64 3.11 -5.23
CA ALA A 64 -7.96 2.48 -5.25
C ALA A 64 -8.43 2.18 -6.67
N TYR A 65 -8.93 0.95 -6.86
CA TYR A 65 -9.70 0.62 -8.04
C TYR A 65 -10.95 1.51 -8.16
N PRO A 66 -11.44 1.77 -9.39
CA PRO A 66 -12.59 2.66 -9.62
C PRO A 66 -13.86 2.29 -8.84
N GLU A 67 -14.05 1.00 -8.55
CA GLU A 67 -15.24 0.49 -7.87
C GLU A 67 -15.17 0.54 -6.33
N VAL A 68 -14.00 0.84 -5.75
CA VAL A 68 -13.85 1.05 -4.31
C VAL A 68 -14.60 2.31 -3.91
N GLU A 69 -15.31 2.30 -2.78
CA GLU A 69 -15.97 3.49 -2.26
C GLU A 69 -14.96 4.45 -1.60
N ASP A 70 -15.07 5.75 -1.89
CA ASP A 70 -14.12 6.78 -1.37
C ASP A 70 -14.01 6.79 0.15
N VAL A 71 -15.10 6.53 0.86
CA VAL A 71 -15.11 6.43 2.33
C VAL A 71 -14.19 5.31 2.84
N LYS A 72 -13.99 4.24 2.07
CA LYS A 72 -13.09 3.13 2.44
C LYS A 72 -11.63 3.51 2.20
N LEU A 73 -11.36 4.19 1.09
CA LEU A 73 -10.03 4.74 0.78
C LEU A 73 -9.58 5.74 1.84
N LEU A 74 -10.44 6.68 2.20
CA LEU A 74 -10.16 7.67 3.24
C LEU A 74 -10.04 7.02 4.62
N HIS A 75 -10.79 5.95 4.90
CA HIS A 75 -10.66 5.19 6.14
C HIS A 75 -9.29 4.53 6.27
N ALA A 76 -8.81 3.83 5.22
CA ALA A 76 -7.48 3.25 5.20
C ALA A 76 -6.38 4.32 5.36
N ALA A 77 -6.53 5.48 4.73
CA ALA A 77 -5.61 6.60 4.87
C ALA A 77 -5.55 7.15 6.29
N ASN A 78 -6.70 7.34 6.95
CA ASN A 78 -6.74 7.79 8.33
C ASN A 78 -6.15 6.74 9.29
N ILE A 79 -6.38 5.44 9.08
CA ILE A 79 -5.74 4.37 9.87
C ILE A 79 -4.21 4.44 9.73
N MET A 80 -3.70 4.53 8.50
CA MET A 80 -2.26 4.60 8.26
C MET A 80 -1.64 5.83 8.92
N ALA A 81 -2.32 6.97 8.88
CA ALA A 81 -1.87 8.18 9.53
C ALA A 81 -1.76 8.00 11.05
N GLN A 82 -2.80 7.43 11.68
CA GLN A 82 -2.85 7.19 13.12
C GLN A 82 -1.82 6.17 13.62
N TYR A 83 -1.45 5.19 12.79
CA TYR A 83 -0.36 4.28 13.14
C TYR A 83 1.02 4.92 13.04
N LEU A 84 1.21 5.87 12.11
CA LEU A 84 2.50 6.51 11.90
C LEU A 84 2.71 7.75 12.78
N ASP A 85 1.63 8.43 13.15
CA ASP A 85 1.56 9.64 13.98
C ASP A 85 0.40 9.48 14.96
N ASN A 86 0.68 8.85 16.10
CA ASN A 86 -0.34 8.49 17.10
C ASN A 86 -0.68 9.64 18.05
N ASP A 87 0.16 10.67 18.13
CA ASP A 87 -0.09 11.86 18.95
C ASP A 87 -0.75 13.02 18.15
N GLU A 88 -0.93 12.81 16.84
CA GLU A 88 -1.60 13.68 15.88
C GLU A 88 -0.96 15.08 15.75
N ASP A 89 0.35 15.18 15.97
CA ASP A 89 1.07 16.46 15.85
C ASP A 89 1.44 16.82 14.39
N GLY A 90 1.18 15.90 13.46
CA GLY A 90 1.47 16.02 12.03
C GLY A 90 2.86 15.54 11.64
N ILE A 91 3.60 14.92 12.55
CA ILE A 91 4.94 14.37 12.35
C ILE A 91 4.90 12.88 12.71
N ALA A 92 5.43 12.03 11.83
CA ALA A 92 5.53 10.61 12.15
C ALA A 92 6.42 10.36 13.38
N ASP A 93 5.92 9.54 14.31
CA ASP A 93 6.56 9.25 15.60
C ASP A 93 7.90 8.52 15.47
N ASN A 94 8.02 7.69 14.43
CA ASN A 94 9.21 6.91 14.15
C ASN A 94 9.77 7.27 12.76
N PRO A 95 10.69 8.25 12.67
CA PRO A 95 11.23 8.67 11.39
C PRO A 95 12.05 7.58 10.69
N GLU A 96 12.71 6.67 11.43
CA GLU A 96 13.45 5.55 10.84
C GLU A 96 12.50 4.56 10.13
N VAL A 97 11.34 4.28 10.72
CA VAL A 97 10.30 3.44 10.10
C VAL A 97 9.69 4.13 8.88
N LEU A 98 9.44 5.45 8.94
CA LEU A 98 8.93 6.20 7.79
C LEU A 98 9.94 6.22 6.63
N ASP A 99 11.23 6.41 6.93
CA ASP A 99 12.30 6.39 5.92
C ASP A 99 12.43 5.00 5.29
N ALA A 100 12.33 3.94 6.10
CA ALA A 100 12.29 2.56 5.62
C ALA A 100 11.12 2.31 4.66
N LEU A 101 9.89 2.70 5.04
CA LEU A 101 8.70 2.58 4.19
C LEU A 101 8.88 3.27 2.83
N LYS A 102 9.46 4.48 2.83
CA LYS A 102 9.76 5.20 1.59
C LYS A 102 10.84 4.53 0.75
N SER A 103 11.88 3.99 1.39
CA SER A 103 12.99 3.33 0.69
C SER A 103 12.55 2.05 -0.02
N GLU A 104 11.58 1.32 0.55
CA GLU A 104 10.98 0.13 -0.04
C GLU A 104 9.87 0.46 -1.05
N ASN A 105 9.57 1.74 -1.29
CA ASN A 105 8.43 2.20 -2.09
C ASN A 105 7.11 1.58 -1.61
N ALA A 106 6.94 1.47 -0.29
CA ALA A 106 5.77 0.85 0.31
C ALA A 106 4.49 1.55 -0.14
N ALA A 107 3.50 0.75 -0.52
CA ALA A 107 2.19 1.19 -0.98
C ALA A 107 1.12 0.21 -0.52
N LEU A 108 -0.11 0.69 -0.45
CA LEU A 108 -1.32 -0.12 -0.30
C LEU A 108 -2.18 0.09 -1.54
N TYR A 109 -2.92 -0.94 -1.97
CA TYR A 109 -3.97 -0.75 -2.94
C TYR A 109 -5.27 -1.42 -2.52
N MET A 110 -6.39 -0.75 -2.77
CA MET A 110 -7.71 -1.25 -2.45
C MET A 110 -8.41 -1.81 -3.67
N TRP A 111 -9.03 -2.97 -3.51
CA TRP A 111 -9.79 -3.65 -4.55
C TRP A 111 -11.25 -3.87 -4.15
N LYS A 112 -12.12 -4.13 -5.13
CA LYS A 112 -13.55 -4.42 -4.92
C LYS A 112 -13.94 -5.85 -5.27
N ARG A 113 -13.22 -6.48 -6.20
CA ARG A 113 -13.46 -7.86 -6.63
C ARG A 113 -12.26 -8.73 -6.30
N GLU A 114 -12.50 -9.94 -5.81
CA GLU A 114 -11.43 -10.91 -5.49
C GLU A 114 -10.48 -11.17 -6.67
N SER A 115 -10.96 -11.05 -7.91
CA SER A 115 -10.11 -11.17 -9.12
C SER A 115 -9.03 -10.08 -9.27
N GLN A 116 -9.01 -9.07 -8.39
CA GLN A 116 -8.03 -7.98 -8.35
C GLN A 116 -7.00 -8.17 -7.21
N GLN A 117 -7.17 -9.18 -6.35
CA GLN A 117 -6.18 -9.52 -5.31
C GLN A 117 -4.86 -9.97 -5.96
N GLY A 118 -3.73 -9.62 -5.33
CA GLY A 118 -2.38 -9.89 -5.85
C GLY A 118 -2.11 -9.41 -7.27
N SER A 119 -2.85 -8.42 -7.78
CA SER A 119 -2.70 -7.95 -9.17
C SER A 119 -1.73 -6.78 -9.33
N LEU A 120 -1.34 -6.15 -8.22
CA LEU A 120 -0.38 -5.07 -8.14
C LEU A 120 0.68 -5.43 -7.10
N GLU A 121 1.92 -4.98 -7.31
CA GLU A 121 3.06 -5.24 -6.42
C GLU A 121 3.01 -4.30 -5.20
N ALA A 122 2.04 -4.52 -4.31
CA ALA A 122 1.79 -3.77 -3.08
C ALA A 122 0.87 -4.58 -2.16
N GLN A 123 0.76 -4.19 -0.88
CA GLN A 123 -0.23 -4.79 0.01
C GLN A 123 -1.64 -4.53 -0.53
N ASP A 124 -2.50 -5.55 -0.49
CA ASP A 124 -3.87 -5.45 -0.98
C ASP A 124 -4.87 -5.37 0.18
N LEU A 125 -5.96 -4.62 -0.03
CA LEU A 125 -7.03 -4.46 0.96
C LEU A 125 -8.39 -4.44 0.28
N GLY A 126 -9.27 -5.35 0.69
CA GLY A 126 -10.64 -5.41 0.20
C GLY A 126 -11.50 -4.25 0.71
N ALA A 127 -12.25 -3.64 -0.20
CA ALA A 127 -13.20 -2.59 0.14
C ALA A 127 -14.33 -3.08 1.05
N ASP A 128 -14.76 -4.34 0.90
CA ASP A 128 -15.85 -4.91 1.68
C ASP A 128 -15.41 -5.38 3.07
N GLU A 129 -14.13 -5.64 3.29
CA GLU A 129 -13.56 -5.99 4.61
C GLU A 129 -13.04 -4.77 5.38
N SER A 130 -12.89 -3.63 4.70
CA SER A 130 -12.73 -2.32 5.33
C SER A 130 -14.08 -1.87 5.92
N LEU A 131 -14.22 -1.72 7.23
CA LEU A 131 -15.51 -1.46 7.92
C LEU A 131 -15.44 -0.25 8.86
N PRO A 132 -15.46 1.00 8.35
CA PRO A 132 -15.48 2.20 9.19
C PRO A 132 -16.59 2.20 10.25
N GLN A 133 -17.75 1.60 9.93
CA GLN A 133 -18.89 1.49 10.84
C GLN A 133 -18.66 0.54 12.03
N TRP A 134 -17.65 -0.34 11.98
CA TRP A 134 -17.28 -1.21 13.09
C TRP A 134 -16.88 -0.38 14.32
N HIS A 135 -16.12 0.71 14.10
CA HIS A 135 -15.72 1.66 15.14
C HIS A 135 -16.93 2.38 15.77
N ALA A 136 -17.89 2.81 14.95
CA ALA A 136 -19.12 3.44 15.42
C ALA A 136 -20.07 2.48 16.16
N SER A 137 -19.92 1.17 15.91
CA SER A 137 -20.76 0.12 16.49
C SER A 137 -20.18 -0.46 17.79
N GLY A 138 -19.23 0.22 18.42
CA GLY A 138 -18.55 -0.27 19.61
C GLY A 138 -17.77 -1.56 19.35
N GLN A 139 -17.16 -1.68 18.16
CA GLN A 139 -16.28 -2.79 17.77
C GLN A 139 -17.02 -4.15 17.76
N SER A 140 -18.30 -4.13 17.42
CA SER A 140 -19.14 -5.32 17.31
C SER A 140 -19.36 -5.75 15.87
N GLY A 141 -19.55 -7.06 15.66
CA GLY A 141 -19.78 -7.64 14.33
C GLY A 141 -18.49 -8.14 13.68
N ARG A 142 -18.46 -8.15 12.34
CA ARG A 142 -17.25 -8.51 11.59
C ARG A 142 -16.17 -7.47 11.84
N PHE A 143 -14.95 -7.95 12.10
CA PHE A 143 -13.76 -7.14 12.31
C PHE A 143 -13.45 -6.27 11.07
N ASP A 144 -12.89 -5.09 11.33
CA ASP A 144 -12.42 -4.17 10.29
C ASP A 144 -10.99 -4.55 9.87
N ALA A 145 -10.87 -5.31 8.77
CA ALA A 145 -9.59 -5.81 8.28
C ALA A 145 -8.64 -4.69 7.83
N ALA A 146 -9.14 -3.47 7.58
CA ALA A 146 -8.28 -2.33 7.26
C ALA A 146 -7.26 -2.01 8.37
N LEU A 147 -7.55 -2.36 9.62
CA LEU A 147 -6.58 -2.24 10.71
C LEU A 147 -5.37 -3.16 10.49
N GLU A 148 -5.62 -4.39 10.10
CA GLU A 148 -4.61 -5.43 9.88
C GLU A 148 -3.83 -5.19 8.59
N GLU A 149 -4.51 -4.97 7.46
CA GLU A 149 -3.81 -4.81 6.18
C GLU A 149 -2.94 -3.55 6.13
N VAL A 150 -3.37 -2.46 6.79
CA VAL A 150 -2.52 -1.26 6.92
C VAL A 150 -1.35 -1.54 7.86
N TRP A 151 -1.58 -2.30 8.93
CA TRP A 151 -0.53 -2.68 9.87
C TRP A 151 0.55 -3.54 9.20
N HIS A 152 0.15 -4.49 8.34
CA HIS A 152 1.07 -5.31 7.55
C HIS A 152 2.03 -4.48 6.70
N VAL A 153 1.58 -3.39 6.08
CA VAL A 153 2.50 -2.47 5.36
C VAL A 153 3.56 -1.90 6.30
N ILE A 154 3.15 -1.43 7.48
CA ILE A 154 4.01 -0.73 8.44
C ILE A 154 5.00 -1.71 9.09
N THR A 155 4.58 -2.93 9.43
CA THR A 155 5.44 -3.94 10.03
C THR A 155 6.38 -4.56 9.02
N TYR A 156 5.87 -4.98 7.87
CA TYR A 156 6.65 -5.67 6.82
C TYR A 156 7.65 -4.73 6.14
N SER A 157 7.19 -3.60 5.59
CA SER A 157 8.08 -2.70 4.82
C SER A 157 8.79 -1.66 5.70
N GLY A 158 8.21 -1.34 6.87
CA GLY A 158 8.74 -0.34 7.79
C GLY A 158 9.61 -0.93 8.88
N PHE A 159 8.99 -1.57 9.88
CA PHE A 159 9.71 -2.08 11.06
C PHE A 159 10.74 -3.18 10.71
N ALA A 160 10.41 -4.12 9.84
CA ALA A 160 11.34 -5.19 9.44
C ALA A 160 12.58 -4.63 8.71
N THR A 161 12.43 -3.56 7.94
CA THR A 161 13.54 -2.88 7.26
C THR A 161 14.34 -1.97 8.20
N ALA A 162 13.66 -1.22 9.08
CA ALA A 162 14.31 -0.30 10.02
C ALA A 162 15.06 -1.03 11.15
N TYR A 163 14.52 -2.16 11.62
CA TYR A 163 15.09 -2.95 12.72
C TYR A 163 15.08 -4.47 12.41
N PRO A 164 15.88 -4.92 11.43
CA PRO A 164 15.81 -6.28 10.90
C PRO A 164 16.11 -7.38 11.92
N ASP A 165 17.00 -7.13 12.89
CA ASP A 165 17.30 -8.11 13.94
C ASP A 165 16.12 -8.34 14.91
N VAL A 166 15.19 -7.39 14.98
CA VAL A 166 14.02 -7.44 15.85
C VAL A 166 12.78 -7.88 15.08
N PHE A 167 12.41 -7.14 14.04
CA PHE A 167 11.15 -7.29 13.31
C PHE A 167 11.29 -7.98 11.96
N GLY A 168 12.51 -8.36 11.55
CA GLY A 168 12.67 -9.23 10.38
C GLY A 168 11.90 -10.53 10.55
N GLU A 169 11.41 -11.08 9.45
CA GLU A 169 10.57 -12.28 9.46
C GLU A 169 11.38 -13.58 9.31
N GLU A 170 12.68 -13.43 9.05
CA GLU A 170 13.62 -14.52 8.90
C GLU A 170 13.89 -15.24 10.22
N ILE A 171 14.19 -16.53 10.13
CA ILE A 171 14.54 -17.35 11.29
C ILE A 171 15.73 -16.73 12.05
N GLY A 172 15.53 -16.51 13.35
CA GLY A 172 16.57 -16.04 14.27
C GLY A 172 16.37 -14.60 14.76
N THR A 173 15.47 -13.85 14.15
CA THR A 173 15.06 -12.52 14.61
C THR A 173 14.25 -12.62 15.91
N SER A 174 14.06 -11.49 16.61
CA SER A 174 13.28 -11.48 17.85
C SER A 174 11.82 -11.86 17.60
N LEU A 175 11.21 -11.34 16.53
CA LEU A 175 9.85 -11.65 16.09
C LEU A 175 9.69 -13.15 15.77
N ALA A 176 10.54 -13.70 14.90
CA ALA A 176 10.47 -15.11 14.49
C ALA A 176 10.62 -16.07 15.69
N ASN A 177 11.53 -15.75 16.62
CA ASN A 177 11.70 -16.54 17.83
C ASN A 177 10.48 -16.44 18.77
N ALA A 178 9.85 -15.27 18.88
CA ALA A 178 8.62 -15.11 19.66
C ALA A 178 7.45 -15.89 19.05
N MET A 179 7.29 -15.84 17.73
CA MET A 179 6.30 -16.64 17.00
C MET A 179 6.52 -18.14 17.20
N ASP A 180 7.77 -18.63 17.12
CA ASP A 180 8.08 -20.05 17.36
C ASP A 180 7.67 -20.50 18.76
N ILE A 181 7.88 -19.66 19.78
CA ILE A 181 7.43 -19.95 21.15
C ILE A 181 5.89 -19.98 21.17
N ALA A 182 5.23 -19.00 20.55
CA ALA A 182 3.77 -18.87 20.55
C ALA A 182 3.04 -20.06 19.90
N ARG A 183 3.69 -20.69 18.91
CA ARG A 183 3.17 -21.88 18.20
C ARG A 183 3.58 -23.20 18.86
N GLY A 184 4.34 -23.17 19.96
CA GLY A 184 4.88 -24.36 20.60
C GLY A 184 6.02 -25.05 19.83
N GLY A 185 6.64 -24.35 18.88
CA GLY A 185 7.73 -24.85 18.06
C GLY A 185 7.90 -24.08 16.75
N ARG A 186 8.97 -24.42 16.02
CA ARG A 186 9.25 -23.85 14.70
C ARG A 186 8.56 -24.67 13.60
N PHE A 187 7.70 -24.02 12.83
CA PHE A 187 7.00 -24.62 11.69
C PHE A 187 7.26 -23.80 10.43
N LEU A 188 7.92 -24.39 9.42
CA LEU A 188 8.26 -23.70 8.16
C LEU A 188 7.03 -23.50 7.24
N SER A 189 5.95 -24.21 7.51
CA SER A 189 4.66 -24.13 6.83
C SER A 189 3.57 -24.44 7.84
N VAL A 190 2.33 -24.00 7.60
CA VAL A 190 1.20 -24.27 8.50
C VAL A 190 1.04 -25.80 8.76
N PRO A 191 1.23 -26.29 10.00
CA PRO A 191 1.17 -27.72 10.34
C PRO A 191 -0.28 -28.22 10.37
N SER A 192 -0.49 -29.54 10.27
CA SER A 192 -1.85 -30.12 10.37
C SER A 192 -2.53 -29.81 11.71
N SER A 193 -1.73 -29.64 12.76
CA SER A 193 -2.15 -29.31 14.12
C SER A 193 -1.01 -28.62 14.85
N TYR A 194 -1.33 -27.62 15.65
CA TYR A 194 -0.42 -27.04 16.63
C TYR A 194 -0.49 -27.81 17.96
N PRO A 195 0.55 -27.73 18.81
CA PRO A 195 0.50 -28.21 20.19
C PRO A 195 -0.66 -27.57 20.98
N GLU A 196 -1.15 -28.28 22.01
CA GLU A 196 -2.29 -27.81 22.83
C GLU A 196 -1.98 -26.51 23.58
N GLU A 197 -0.71 -26.30 23.92
CA GLU A 197 -0.20 -25.12 24.61
C GLU A 197 0.07 -23.91 23.70
N ALA A 198 -0.10 -24.04 22.38
CA ALA A 198 0.08 -22.92 21.46
C ALA A 198 -1.01 -21.86 21.69
N TRP A 199 -0.61 -20.59 21.76
CA TRP A 199 -1.55 -19.45 21.85
C TRP A 199 -1.63 -18.65 20.54
N TYR A 200 -0.79 -18.98 19.58
CA TYR A 200 -0.91 -18.50 18.21
C TYR A 200 -1.01 -19.71 17.26
N SER A 201 -1.99 -19.66 16.38
CA SER A 201 -2.21 -20.65 15.32
C SER A 201 -2.72 -19.93 14.09
N TYR A 202 -2.27 -20.35 12.93
CA TYR A 202 -2.71 -19.84 11.64
C TYR A 202 -3.20 -21.00 10.78
N ASP A 203 -4.24 -20.80 9.97
CA ASP A 203 -4.90 -21.89 9.23
C ASP A 203 -4.79 -21.79 7.71
N ASP A 204 -4.32 -20.66 7.15
CA ASP A 204 -4.06 -20.55 5.72
C ASP A 204 -2.87 -21.41 5.29
N ARG A 205 -3.17 -22.48 4.55
CA ARG A 205 -2.18 -23.46 4.07
C ARG A 205 -1.24 -22.93 2.99
N THR A 206 -1.52 -21.76 2.43
CA THR A 206 -0.66 -21.11 1.43
C THR A 206 0.47 -20.31 2.07
N CYS A 207 0.34 -20.00 3.36
CA CYS A 207 1.29 -19.21 4.13
C CYS A 207 2.56 -20.00 4.50
N ASP A 208 3.71 -19.39 4.25
CA ASP A 208 5.02 -19.91 4.62
C ASP A 208 5.52 -19.32 5.95
N TYR A 209 6.79 -19.55 6.30
CA TYR A 209 7.35 -19.09 7.57
C TYR A 209 7.26 -17.57 7.75
N ASN A 210 7.62 -16.82 6.70
CA ASN A 210 7.70 -15.37 6.78
C ASN A 210 6.29 -14.77 6.85
N CYS A 211 5.39 -15.27 6.01
CA CYS A 211 3.97 -14.91 6.07
C CYS A 211 3.39 -15.16 7.48
N MET A 212 3.67 -16.30 8.12
CA MET A 212 3.18 -16.53 9.49
C MET A 212 3.81 -15.57 10.52
N ALA A 213 4.99 -15.02 10.26
CA ALA A 213 5.61 -14.02 11.13
C ALA A 213 4.93 -12.66 10.97
N THR A 214 4.58 -12.27 9.73
CA THR A 214 3.75 -11.10 9.41
C THR A 214 2.42 -11.16 10.16
N GLU A 215 1.77 -12.32 10.12
CA GLU A 215 0.46 -12.60 10.73
C GLU A 215 0.48 -12.71 12.28
N TYR A 216 1.67 -12.72 12.89
CA TYR A 216 1.80 -12.86 14.35
C TYR A 216 1.90 -11.51 15.08
N ILE A 217 2.43 -10.48 14.43
CA ILE A 217 2.79 -9.19 15.04
C ILE A 217 1.66 -8.15 15.05
#